data_AF-A0A7I8DYP0-F1
#
_entry.id   AF-A0A7I8DYP0-F1
#
_cell.length_a   1.000
_cell.length_b   1.000
_cell.length_c   1.000
_cell.angle_alpha   90.00
_cell.angle_beta   90.00
_cell.angle_gamma   90.00
#
_symmetry.space_group_name_H-M   'P 1'
#
loop_
_entity.id
_entity.type
_entity.pdbx_description
1 polymer ?
#
loop_
_entity_poly.entity_id
_entity_poly.type
_entity_poly.pdbx_seq_one_letter_code
_entity_poly.pdbx_strand_id
1 'polypeptide(L)'
;MLIKKDEEPFFYKFLSIAKEIIGKNKTYTPVFYGDDEKLYLVCNNYAAVYDFQSNLLLDDELREFGKIPYELSQLPNGDMKLAKAEHFSCQESYLIAVRNFFKHAGYMSKKVFSVDKGDPYKIPKIVEVTQRWISEEDNKILDKIGFPDIYMLDAKRVDEFITLAGDWNPYYLAACDQTELNGGQTTITMTVYFNIKEDPKKSACDQQKIELVQQPTNYDEFEDMDVEEPEDDYQEEKQLDALLEDTVVPEELEDDFDPMLA
;
A
#
# COMPACT_ATOMS: atom_id res chain seq x y z
N MET A 1 -17.90 6.97 -21.84
CA MET A 1 -16.65 6.92 -22.62
C MET A 1 -16.26 5.47 -22.79
N LEU A 2 -15.91 5.06 -24.02
CA LEU A 2 -15.36 3.74 -24.32
C LEU A 2 -13.86 3.93 -24.55
N ILE A 3 -13.04 3.08 -23.95
CA ILE A 3 -11.59 3.20 -23.94
C ILE A 3 -11.00 1.88 -24.42
N LYS A 4 -10.29 1.95 -25.55
CA LYS A 4 -9.58 0.81 -26.12
C LYS A 4 -8.10 0.90 -25.78
N LYS A 5 -7.50 -0.25 -25.54
CA LYS A 5 -6.08 -0.36 -25.18
C LYS A 5 -5.15 0.20 -26.27
N ASP A 6 -5.49 -0.02 -27.53
CA ASP A 6 -4.64 0.37 -28.66
C ASP A 6 -4.79 1.84 -29.06
N GLU A 7 -5.91 2.48 -28.66
CA GLU A 7 -6.17 3.90 -28.93
C GLU A 7 -5.59 4.77 -27.81
N GLU A 8 -5.78 4.36 -26.54
CA GLU A 8 -5.35 5.13 -25.37
C GLU A 8 -4.65 4.24 -24.33
N PRO A 9 -3.44 3.75 -24.62
CA PRO A 9 -2.77 2.76 -23.79
C PRO A 9 -2.50 3.24 -22.37
N PHE A 10 -2.17 4.52 -22.19
CA PHE A 10 -1.86 5.08 -20.87
C PHE A 10 -3.11 5.24 -20.01
N PHE A 11 -4.22 5.72 -20.57
CA PHE A 11 -5.49 5.81 -19.84
C PHE A 11 -6.10 4.43 -19.59
N TYR A 12 -6.04 3.53 -20.57
CA TYR A 12 -6.44 2.13 -20.38
C TYR A 12 -5.68 1.49 -19.22
N LYS A 13 -4.36 1.73 -19.11
CA LYS A 13 -3.53 1.26 -18.00
C LYS A 13 -4.04 1.78 -16.65
N PHE A 14 -4.33 3.08 -16.54
CA PHE A 14 -4.93 3.66 -15.33
C PHE A 14 -6.25 3.00 -14.96
N LEU A 15 -7.18 2.83 -15.92
CA LEU A 15 -8.46 2.18 -15.67
C LEU A 15 -8.31 0.70 -15.30
N SER A 16 -7.33 0.00 -15.88
CA SER A 16 -7.02 -1.39 -15.51
C SER A 16 -6.54 -1.51 -14.06
N ILE A 17 -5.69 -0.59 -13.62
CA ILE A 17 -5.25 -0.50 -12.21
C ILE A 17 -6.42 -0.15 -11.30
N ALA A 18 -7.23 0.84 -11.67
CA ALA A 18 -8.42 1.23 -10.92
C ALA A 18 -9.38 0.05 -10.72
N LYS A 19 -9.61 -0.74 -11.78
CA LYS A 19 -10.45 -1.95 -11.70
C LYS A 19 -9.88 -2.98 -10.73
N GLU A 20 -8.57 -3.19 -10.72
CA GLU A 20 -7.92 -4.12 -9.79
C GLU A 20 -8.02 -3.66 -8.34
N ILE A 21 -7.82 -2.37 -8.08
CA ILE A 21 -8.01 -1.75 -6.76
C ILE A 21 -9.45 -1.96 -6.28
N ILE A 22 -10.45 -1.69 -7.13
CA ILE A 22 -11.87 -1.90 -6.80
C ILE A 22 -12.15 -3.38 -6.54
N GLY A 23 -11.60 -4.27 -7.37
CA GLY A 23 -11.75 -5.71 -7.23
C GLY A 23 -11.16 -6.29 -5.94
N LYS A 24 -10.07 -5.70 -5.44
CA LYS A 24 -9.45 -6.05 -4.14
C LYS A 24 -10.30 -5.60 -2.95
N ASN A 25 -11.08 -4.54 -3.11
CA ASN A 25 -11.79 -3.86 -2.01
C ASN A 25 -13.32 -3.92 -2.18
N LYS A 26 -13.87 -5.10 -2.49
CA LYS A 26 -15.31 -5.28 -2.79
C LYS A 26 -16.26 -4.83 -1.67
N THR A 27 -15.77 -4.80 -0.42
CA THR A 27 -16.53 -4.35 0.75
C THR A 27 -16.64 -2.83 0.84
N TYR A 28 -15.78 -2.10 0.15
CA TYR A 28 -15.71 -0.64 0.19
C TYR A 28 -16.28 -0.06 -1.10
N THR A 29 -17.21 0.89 -0.95
CA THR A 29 -17.73 1.62 -2.10
C THR A 29 -16.63 2.54 -2.66
N PRO A 30 -16.19 2.36 -3.91
CA PRO A 30 -15.18 3.22 -4.50
C PRO A 30 -15.77 4.60 -4.79
N VAL A 31 -14.97 5.64 -4.57
CA VAL A 31 -15.24 6.99 -5.07
C VAL A 31 -14.44 7.17 -6.34
N PHE A 32 -15.12 7.27 -7.48
CA PHE A 32 -14.49 7.55 -8.77
C PHE A 32 -15.11 8.82 -9.35
N TYR A 33 -14.33 9.89 -9.48
CA TYR A 33 -14.84 11.26 -9.65
C TYR A 33 -13.90 12.11 -10.51
N GLY A 34 -14.47 12.94 -11.40
CA GLY A 34 -13.72 13.86 -12.26
C GLY A 34 -13.73 15.32 -11.77
N ASP A 35 -12.70 16.13 -12.05
CA ASP A 35 -12.68 17.58 -11.72
C ASP A 35 -12.37 18.53 -12.88
N ASP A 36 -12.77 18.12 -14.08
CA ASP A 36 -12.50 18.67 -15.41
C ASP A 36 -11.17 18.14 -15.97
N GLU A 37 -10.04 18.32 -15.29
CA GLU A 37 -8.71 17.91 -15.80
C GLU A 37 -8.27 16.52 -15.29
N LYS A 38 -8.77 16.11 -14.12
CA LYS A 38 -8.28 14.91 -13.44
C LYS A 38 -9.40 13.93 -13.17
N LEU A 39 -9.03 12.66 -13.15
CA LEU A 39 -9.88 11.57 -12.72
C LEU A 39 -9.29 10.93 -11.45
N TYR A 40 -10.05 10.97 -10.37
CA TYR A 40 -9.63 10.48 -9.07
C TYR A 40 -10.36 9.21 -8.69
N LEU A 41 -9.62 8.23 -8.17
CA LEU A 41 -10.14 7.04 -7.51
C LEU A 41 -9.74 7.08 -6.03
N VAL A 42 -10.68 6.78 -5.14
CA VAL A 42 -10.39 6.39 -3.76
C VAL A 42 -11.16 5.13 -3.44
N CYS A 43 -10.46 4.11 -2.93
CA CYS A 43 -11.08 2.86 -2.52
C CYS A 43 -10.26 2.24 -1.39
N ASN A 44 -10.84 2.20 -0.18
CA ASN A 44 -10.19 1.69 1.02
C ASN A 44 -8.80 2.32 1.28
N ASN A 45 -7.73 1.51 1.23
CA ASN A 45 -6.34 1.88 1.45
C ASN A 45 -5.65 2.43 0.18
N TYR A 46 -6.38 2.63 -0.91
CA TYR A 46 -5.84 3.10 -2.19
C TYR A 46 -6.46 4.42 -2.62
N ALA A 47 -5.62 5.28 -3.18
CA ALA A 47 -6.07 6.39 -4.00
C ALA A 47 -5.30 6.37 -5.32
N ALA A 48 -5.89 6.89 -6.38
CA ALA A 48 -5.20 7.08 -7.66
C ALA A 48 -5.70 8.33 -8.35
N VAL A 49 -4.81 9.01 -9.07
CA VAL A 49 -5.14 10.18 -9.88
C VAL A 49 -4.56 9.99 -11.28
N TYR A 50 -5.39 10.30 -12.27
CA TYR A 50 -4.99 10.50 -13.65
C TYR A 50 -5.09 11.99 -13.94
N ASP A 51 -3.97 12.61 -14.30
CA ASP A 51 -3.83 14.05 -14.52
C ASP A 51 -3.44 14.27 -15.99
N PHE A 52 -4.30 14.95 -16.74
CA PHE A 52 -4.08 15.26 -18.14
C PHE A 52 -3.80 16.75 -18.29
N GLN A 53 -2.56 17.11 -18.61
CA GLN A 53 -2.13 18.49 -18.79
C GLN A 53 -1.74 18.71 -20.25
N SER A 54 -2.34 19.69 -20.91
CA SER A 54 -2.01 20.01 -22.29
C SER A 54 -1.92 21.52 -22.48
N ASN A 55 -0.84 21.98 -23.10
CA ASN A 55 -0.60 23.38 -23.45
C ASN A 55 -1.15 23.75 -24.84
N LEU A 56 -1.84 22.81 -25.51
CA LEU A 56 -2.47 23.06 -26.80
C LEU A 56 -3.68 23.97 -26.58
N LEU A 57 -3.57 25.22 -27.07
CA LEU A 57 -4.60 26.27 -26.99
C LEU A 57 -5.85 25.99 -27.86
N LEU A 58 -5.82 24.90 -28.62
CA LEU A 58 -6.88 24.44 -29.49
C LEU A 58 -7.07 22.96 -29.16
N ASP A 59 -8.17 22.62 -28.50
CA ASP A 59 -9.16 21.73 -29.10
C ASP A 59 -10.18 21.26 -28.07
N ASP A 60 -11.39 21.01 -28.57
CA ASP A 60 -12.45 20.17 -28.00
C ASP A 60 -11.98 18.71 -27.71
N GLU A 61 -10.66 18.44 -27.73
CA GLU A 61 -9.98 17.16 -27.51
C GLU A 61 -9.29 17.07 -26.13
N LEU A 62 -9.31 18.12 -25.31
CA LEU A 62 -8.97 17.97 -23.90
C LEU A 62 -9.89 16.92 -23.29
N ARG A 63 -9.32 15.91 -22.63
CA ARG A 63 -10.11 14.92 -21.93
C ARG A 63 -10.78 15.58 -20.73
N GLU A 64 -12.01 16.03 -20.92
CA GLU A 64 -12.79 16.66 -19.86
C GLU A 64 -13.50 15.60 -19.01
N PHE A 65 -13.03 15.43 -17.78
CA PHE A 65 -13.71 14.66 -16.75
C PHE A 65 -14.63 15.57 -15.98
N GLY A 66 -15.87 15.79 -16.44
CA GLY A 66 -16.81 16.65 -15.73
C GLY A 66 -16.87 16.38 -14.22
N LYS A 67 -17.20 17.43 -13.45
CA LYS A 67 -17.35 17.45 -11.96
C LYS A 67 -18.46 16.54 -11.41
N ILE A 68 -18.39 15.26 -11.72
CA ILE A 68 -19.42 14.24 -11.48
C ILE A 68 -18.77 12.88 -11.19
N PRO A 69 -19.52 11.96 -10.58
CA PRO A 69 -19.07 10.59 -10.37
C PRO A 69 -19.10 9.75 -11.65
N TYR A 70 -18.26 8.70 -11.64
CA TYR A 70 -18.15 7.74 -12.73
C TYR A 70 -18.23 6.29 -12.23
N GLU A 71 -18.75 5.42 -13.07
CA GLU A 71 -18.72 3.97 -12.90
C GLU A 71 -17.79 3.33 -13.93
N LEU A 72 -16.92 2.45 -13.43
CA LEU A 72 -15.99 1.69 -14.25
C LEU A 72 -16.53 0.28 -14.51
N SER A 73 -16.60 -0.09 -15.78
CA SER A 73 -16.92 -1.46 -16.21
C SER A 73 -15.95 -1.92 -17.29
N GLN A 74 -15.79 -3.23 -17.44
CA GLN A 74 -15.04 -3.82 -18.54
C GLN A 74 -16.00 -4.61 -19.43
N LEU A 75 -15.93 -4.39 -20.73
CA LEU A 75 -16.70 -5.13 -21.73
C LEU A 75 -16.07 -6.51 -21.99
N PRO A 76 -16.82 -7.48 -22.55
CA PRO A 76 -16.32 -8.83 -22.83
C PRO A 76 -15.09 -8.87 -23.76
N ASN A 77 -14.93 -7.88 -24.63
CA ASN A 77 -13.79 -7.75 -25.53
C ASN A 77 -12.54 -7.16 -24.85
N GLY A 78 -12.61 -6.83 -23.56
CA GLY A 78 -11.51 -6.27 -22.78
C GLY A 78 -11.47 -4.75 -22.73
N ASP A 79 -12.29 -4.05 -23.51
CA ASP A 79 -12.39 -2.58 -23.50
C ASP A 79 -12.94 -2.07 -22.17
N MET A 80 -12.48 -0.89 -21.76
CA MET A 80 -12.96 -0.25 -20.54
C MET A 80 -14.05 0.75 -20.88
N LYS A 81 -15.11 0.77 -20.08
CA LYS A 81 -16.19 1.74 -20.18
C LYS A 81 -16.26 2.54 -18.89
N LEU A 82 -16.08 3.85 -19.04
CA LEU A 82 -16.27 4.83 -17.99
C LEU A 82 -17.61 5.54 -18.23
N ALA A 83 -18.63 5.23 -17.43
CA ALA A 83 -19.96 5.81 -17.52
C ALA A 83 -20.15 6.87 -16.44
N LYS A 84 -20.98 7.89 -16.70
CA LYS A 84 -21.41 8.81 -15.63
C LYS A 84 -22.28 8.01 -14.65
N ALA A 85 -22.00 8.10 -13.36
CA ALA A 85 -22.81 7.42 -12.36
C ALA A 85 -24.11 8.21 -12.12
N GLU A 86 -25.25 7.53 -12.07
CA GLU A 86 -26.53 8.17 -11.78
C GLU A 86 -26.66 8.53 -10.30
N HIS A 87 -26.01 7.78 -9.43
CA HIS A 87 -26.05 7.94 -7.99
C HIS A 87 -24.65 8.09 -7.42
N PHE A 88 -24.46 9.10 -6.57
CA PHE A 88 -23.23 9.27 -5.80
C PHE A 88 -23.49 8.89 -4.34
N SER A 89 -22.99 7.72 -3.94
CA SER A 89 -23.14 7.18 -2.58
C SER A 89 -22.16 7.79 -1.57
N CYS A 90 -21.49 8.88 -1.92
CA CYS A 90 -20.46 9.52 -1.13
C CYS A 90 -20.98 10.82 -0.52
N GLN A 91 -20.80 10.98 0.80
CA GLN A 91 -21.15 12.22 1.50
C GLN A 91 -20.27 13.38 1.02
N GLU A 92 -20.86 14.58 0.93
CA GLU A 92 -20.14 15.78 0.47
C GLU A 92 -18.91 16.10 1.33
N SER A 93 -19.01 15.92 2.65
CA SER A 93 -17.88 16.06 3.60
C SER A 93 -16.71 15.12 3.27
N TYR A 94 -17.01 13.87 2.91
CA TYR A 94 -15.99 12.90 2.49
C TYR A 94 -15.37 13.28 1.16
N LEU A 95 -16.16 13.78 0.19
CA LEU A 95 -15.63 14.28 -1.08
C LEU A 95 -14.68 15.48 -0.88
N ILE A 96 -15.01 16.39 0.03
CA ILE A 96 -14.14 17.51 0.40
C ILE A 96 -12.82 16.99 0.98
N ALA A 97 -12.87 16.01 1.90
CA ALA A 97 -11.67 15.41 2.47
C ALA A 97 -10.80 14.73 1.40
N VAL A 98 -11.40 13.99 0.47
CA VAL A 98 -10.71 13.37 -0.68
C VAL A 98 -10.01 14.42 -1.54
N ARG A 99 -10.69 15.53 -1.88
CA ARG A 99 -10.09 16.61 -2.67
C ARG A 99 -8.91 17.26 -1.95
N ASN A 100 -9.04 17.49 -0.65
CA ASN A 100 -7.96 18.02 0.17
C ASN A 100 -6.76 17.05 0.19
N PHE A 101 -7.00 15.75 0.36
CA PHE A 101 -5.96 14.74 0.27
C PHE A 101 -5.16 14.85 -1.04
N PHE A 102 -5.81 14.81 -2.20
CA PHE A 102 -5.09 14.86 -3.49
C PHE A 102 -4.31 16.16 -3.69
N LYS A 103 -4.90 17.30 -3.30
CA LYS A 103 -4.25 18.61 -3.39
C LYS A 103 -2.95 18.66 -2.59
N HIS A 104 -2.97 18.17 -1.35
CA HIS A 104 -1.83 18.23 -0.45
C HIS A 104 -0.83 17.10 -0.71
N ALA A 105 -1.30 15.89 -1.01
CA ALA A 105 -0.44 14.75 -1.32
C ALA A 105 0.44 15.02 -2.54
N GLY A 106 -0.12 15.56 -3.63
CA GLY A 106 0.67 15.89 -4.82
C GLY A 106 1.73 16.96 -4.55
N TYR A 107 1.38 18.02 -3.83
CA TYR A 107 2.27 19.17 -3.59
C TYR A 107 3.35 18.91 -2.53
N MET A 108 3.08 18.05 -1.55
CA MET A 108 3.95 17.83 -0.39
C MET A 108 4.82 16.58 -0.52
N SER A 109 4.65 15.80 -1.59
CA SER A 109 5.46 14.61 -1.82
C SER A 109 6.79 14.94 -2.49
N LYS A 110 7.84 14.19 -2.13
CA LYS A 110 9.16 14.24 -2.76
C LYS A 110 9.52 12.91 -3.40
N LYS A 111 10.18 12.97 -4.55
CA LYS A 111 10.73 11.78 -5.21
C LYS A 111 11.83 11.19 -4.32
N VAL A 112 11.80 9.88 -4.16
CA VAL A 112 12.79 9.14 -3.37
C VAL A 112 13.67 8.31 -4.29
N PHE A 113 13.08 7.51 -5.19
CA PHE A 113 13.80 6.69 -6.17
C PHE A 113 12.87 6.18 -7.28
N SER A 114 13.38 5.38 -8.21
CA SER A 114 12.60 4.73 -9.29
C SER A 114 12.68 3.21 -9.18
N VAL A 115 11.58 2.52 -9.54
CA VAL A 115 11.45 1.07 -9.40
C VAL A 115 11.41 0.37 -10.77
N ASP A 116 12.29 -0.60 -10.95
CA ASP A 116 12.35 -1.46 -12.14
C ASP A 116 11.29 -2.55 -12.12
N LYS A 117 10.53 -2.71 -13.23
CA LYS A 117 9.49 -3.73 -13.32
C LYS A 117 10.01 -5.15 -13.05
N GLY A 118 11.19 -5.48 -13.57
CA GLY A 118 11.80 -6.81 -13.46
C GLY A 118 12.71 -7.02 -12.25
N ASP A 119 12.78 -6.06 -11.32
CA ASP A 119 13.67 -6.15 -10.16
C ASP A 119 13.14 -7.19 -9.15
N PRO A 120 13.86 -8.32 -8.93
CA PRO A 120 13.45 -9.33 -7.96
C PRO A 120 13.54 -8.83 -6.51
N TYR A 121 14.28 -7.77 -6.23
CA TYR A 121 14.46 -7.17 -4.91
C TYR A 121 13.63 -5.89 -4.72
N LYS A 122 12.63 -5.67 -5.58
CA LYS A 122 11.74 -4.51 -5.55
C LYS A 122 11.12 -4.24 -4.18
N ILE A 123 10.46 -5.24 -3.58
CA ILE A 123 9.81 -5.08 -2.27
C ILE A 123 10.85 -4.76 -1.19
N PRO A 124 11.94 -5.54 -1.00
CA PRO A 124 13.01 -5.20 -0.07
C PRO A 124 13.55 -3.78 -0.24
N LYS A 125 13.82 -3.35 -1.46
CA LYS A 125 14.34 -2.01 -1.77
C LYS A 125 13.35 -0.91 -1.39
N ILE A 126 12.07 -1.10 -1.69
CA ILE A 126 11.02 -0.16 -1.27
C ILE A 126 10.98 -0.09 0.26
N VAL A 127 10.98 -1.23 0.96
CA VAL A 127 10.94 -1.27 2.42
C VAL A 127 12.17 -0.61 3.05
N GLU A 128 13.35 -0.88 2.51
CA GLU A 128 14.62 -0.30 2.99
C GLU A 128 14.63 1.22 2.87
N VAL A 129 14.29 1.73 1.67
CA VAL A 129 14.37 3.15 1.35
C VAL A 129 13.24 3.96 1.99
N THR A 130 12.03 3.41 2.00
CA THR A 130 10.82 4.16 2.42
C THR A 130 10.39 3.84 3.84
N GLN A 131 10.88 2.74 4.42
CA GLN A 131 10.38 2.18 5.67
C GLN A 131 8.87 1.85 5.63
N ARG A 132 8.28 1.71 4.43
CA ARG A 132 6.88 1.32 4.22
C ARG A 132 6.77 -0.10 3.72
N TRP A 133 5.80 -0.82 4.27
CA TRP A 133 5.46 -2.16 3.80
C TRP A 133 4.54 -2.10 2.58
N ILE A 134 4.74 -3.04 1.67
CA ILE A 134 3.92 -3.24 0.46
C ILE A 134 3.58 -4.73 0.41
N SER A 135 2.30 -5.06 0.24
CA SER A 135 1.88 -6.46 0.13
C SER A 135 2.22 -7.05 -1.24
N GLU A 136 2.19 -8.38 -1.38
CA GLU A 136 2.37 -9.01 -2.70
C GLU A 136 1.30 -8.56 -3.70
N GLU A 137 0.08 -8.30 -3.26
CA GLU A 137 -0.97 -7.76 -4.13
C GLU A 137 -0.70 -6.30 -4.51
N ASP A 138 -0.14 -5.48 -3.61
CA ASP A 138 0.29 -4.13 -3.95
C ASP A 138 1.40 -4.16 -5.00
N ASN A 139 2.29 -5.16 -4.90
CA ASN A 139 3.34 -5.38 -5.89
C ASN A 139 2.77 -5.71 -7.28
N LYS A 140 1.66 -6.46 -7.37
CA LYS A 140 0.97 -6.70 -8.66
C LYS A 140 0.45 -5.41 -9.28
N ILE A 141 -0.04 -4.47 -8.47
CA ILE A 141 -0.47 -3.14 -8.94
C ILE A 141 0.75 -2.35 -9.42
N LEU A 142 1.84 -2.33 -8.65
CA LEU A 142 3.10 -1.67 -9.05
C LEU A 142 3.64 -2.21 -10.38
N ASP A 143 3.59 -3.53 -10.60
CA ASP A 143 4.04 -4.17 -11.84
C ASP A 143 3.22 -3.73 -13.06
N LYS A 144 1.94 -3.38 -12.86
CA LYS A 144 1.09 -2.82 -13.92
C LYS A 144 1.39 -1.36 -14.22
N ILE A 145 1.90 -0.59 -13.26
CA ILE A 145 2.34 0.77 -13.50
C ILE A 145 3.54 0.77 -14.46
N GLY A 146 4.49 -0.15 -14.23
CA GLY A 146 5.66 -0.35 -15.09
C GLY A 146 6.95 0.08 -14.40
N PHE A 147 7.43 1.28 -14.73
CA PHE A 147 8.65 1.87 -14.15
C PHE A 147 8.31 3.12 -13.32
N PRO A 148 7.61 2.96 -12.17
CA PRO A 148 7.19 4.12 -11.41
C PRO A 148 8.36 4.79 -10.68
N ASP A 149 8.29 6.11 -10.62
CA ASP A 149 8.95 6.91 -9.61
C ASP A 149 8.20 6.81 -8.29
N ILE A 150 8.92 6.52 -7.21
CA ILE A 150 8.39 6.45 -5.86
C ILE A 150 8.55 7.79 -5.16
N TYR A 151 7.43 8.27 -4.63
CA TYR A 151 7.29 9.50 -3.89
C TYR A 151 6.79 9.20 -2.47
N MET A 152 7.20 10.05 -1.53
CA MET A 152 6.73 10.02 -0.14
C MET A 152 6.43 11.43 0.33
N LEU A 153 5.49 11.57 1.27
CA LEU A 153 5.28 12.85 1.95
C LEU A 153 6.61 13.34 2.57
N ASP A 154 6.94 14.61 2.35
CA ASP A 154 8.14 15.16 2.97
C ASP A 154 7.98 15.20 4.50
N ALA A 155 8.93 14.61 5.21
CA ALA A 155 8.90 14.46 6.67
C ALA A 155 8.73 15.81 7.40
N LYS A 156 9.21 16.91 6.80
CA LYS A 156 9.08 18.27 7.34
C LYS A 156 7.65 18.83 7.25
N ARG A 157 6.78 18.20 6.46
CA ARG A 157 5.42 18.65 6.16
C ARG A 157 4.35 17.71 6.72
N VAL A 158 4.74 16.75 7.57
CA VAL A 158 3.80 15.78 8.18
C VAL A 158 2.74 16.49 9.01
N ASP A 159 3.13 17.41 9.89
CA ASP A 159 2.17 18.13 10.74
C ASP A 159 1.25 19.04 9.91
N GLU A 160 1.80 19.67 8.86
CA GLU A 160 1.05 20.47 7.89
C GLU A 160 0.01 19.61 7.16
N PHE A 161 0.42 18.42 6.71
CA PHE A 161 -0.46 17.46 6.05
C PHE A 161 -1.57 16.95 6.97
N ILE A 162 -1.24 16.55 8.20
CA ILE A 162 -2.25 16.08 9.18
C ILE A 162 -3.30 17.17 9.42
N THR A 163 -2.86 18.43 9.53
CA THR A 163 -3.77 19.56 9.74
C THR A 163 -4.72 19.78 8.56
N LEU A 164 -4.26 19.52 7.32
CA LEU A 164 -5.00 19.87 6.10
C LEU A 164 -5.77 18.70 5.48
N ALA A 165 -5.20 17.50 5.51
CA ALA A 165 -5.80 16.28 4.98
C ALA A 165 -6.62 15.55 6.05
N GLY A 166 -6.44 15.85 7.34
CA GLY A 166 -7.22 15.25 8.43
C GLY A 166 -6.82 13.80 8.68
N ASP A 167 -7.81 12.89 8.67
CA ASP A 167 -7.66 11.48 9.07
C ASP A 167 -6.88 10.59 8.09
N TRP A 168 -6.26 11.18 7.07
CA TRP A 168 -5.51 10.45 6.06
C TRP A 168 -4.11 10.13 6.55
N ASN A 169 -3.64 8.93 6.24
CA ASN A 169 -2.32 8.48 6.65
C ASN A 169 -1.24 9.35 5.98
N PRO A 170 -0.43 10.13 6.74
CA PRO A 170 0.66 10.93 6.17
C PRO A 170 1.80 10.06 5.63
N TYR A 171 1.74 8.75 5.87
CA TYR A 171 2.79 7.79 5.58
C TYR A 171 2.48 6.88 4.41
N TYR A 172 1.60 7.31 3.50
CA TYR A 172 1.34 6.60 2.25
C TYR A 172 2.62 6.48 1.40
N LEU A 173 2.60 5.52 0.48
CA LEU A 173 3.58 5.41 -0.60
C LEU A 173 2.92 5.81 -1.92
N ALA A 174 3.54 6.71 -2.68
CA ALA A 174 3.02 7.14 -3.97
C ALA A 174 3.90 6.60 -5.11
N ALA A 175 3.32 5.88 -6.05
CA ALA A 175 3.97 5.40 -7.26
C ALA A 175 3.44 6.20 -8.46
N CYS A 176 4.33 6.93 -9.12
CA CYS A 176 4.01 7.85 -10.20
C CYS A 176 4.65 7.39 -11.51
N ASP A 177 3.88 7.41 -12.58
CA ASP A 177 4.37 7.21 -13.94
C ASP A 177 3.84 8.34 -14.83
N GLN A 178 4.60 8.71 -15.85
CA GLN A 178 4.29 9.84 -16.71
C GLN A 178 4.64 9.53 -18.16
N THR A 179 3.87 10.12 -19.07
CA THR A 179 4.15 10.06 -20.51
C THR A 179 3.93 11.43 -21.13
N GLU A 180 4.78 11.75 -22.09
CA GLU A 180 4.68 12.97 -22.88
C GLU A 180 4.23 12.62 -24.29
N LEU A 181 3.25 13.37 -24.78
CA LEU A 181 2.73 13.30 -26.13
C LEU A 181 3.00 14.63 -26.85
N ASN A 182 2.82 14.64 -28.17
CA ASN A 182 2.91 15.86 -28.99
C ASN A 182 4.23 16.63 -28.80
N GLY A 183 5.35 15.90 -28.61
CA GLY A 183 6.67 16.51 -28.41
C GLY A 183 6.81 17.29 -27.10
N GLY A 184 6.10 16.88 -26.04
CA GLY A 184 6.15 17.52 -24.72
C GLY A 184 5.09 18.60 -24.50
N GLN A 185 4.17 18.79 -25.44
CA GLN A 185 3.06 19.74 -25.29
C GLN A 185 1.93 19.21 -24.41
N THR A 186 1.81 17.89 -24.33
CA THR A 186 0.84 17.20 -23.48
C THR A 186 1.57 16.26 -22.55
N THR A 187 1.37 16.43 -21.25
CA THR A 187 1.92 15.58 -20.20
C THR A 187 0.76 14.86 -19.51
N ILE A 188 0.82 13.55 -19.49
CA ILE A 188 -0.15 12.71 -18.79
C ILE A 188 0.56 12.05 -17.63
N THR A 189 0.05 12.28 -16.42
CA THR A 189 0.60 11.72 -15.20
C THR A 189 -0.41 10.78 -14.56
N MET A 190 0.07 9.63 -14.10
CA MET A 190 -0.69 8.68 -13.31
C MET A 190 0.02 8.48 -11.98
N THR A 191 -0.67 8.71 -10.87
CA THR A 191 -0.13 8.44 -9.53
C THR A 191 -1.06 7.52 -8.75
N VAL A 192 -0.52 6.47 -8.16
CA VAL A 192 -1.21 5.52 -7.29
C VAL A 192 -0.64 5.63 -5.88
N TYR A 193 -1.50 5.86 -4.91
CA TYR A 193 -1.19 5.98 -3.49
C TYR A 193 -1.61 4.69 -2.77
N PHE A 194 -0.69 4.12 -2.01
CA PHE A 194 -0.88 2.90 -1.22
C PHE A 194 -0.95 3.25 0.26
N ASN A 195 -1.74 2.47 1.02
CA ASN A 195 -1.84 2.53 2.47
C ASN A 195 -2.27 3.91 3.01
N ILE A 196 -3.28 4.51 2.37
CA ILE A 196 -3.75 5.87 2.67
C ILE A 196 -4.57 5.98 3.97
N LYS A 197 -5.07 4.87 4.55
CA LYS A 197 -5.81 4.87 5.82
C LYS A 197 -5.12 4.06 6.92
N GLU A 198 -4.43 2.99 6.54
CA GLU A 198 -3.76 2.10 7.49
C GLU A 198 -2.25 2.08 7.26
N ASP A 199 -1.46 2.08 8.33
CA ASP A 199 -0.05 1.71 8.27
C ASP A 199 0.07 0.24 8.71
N PRO A 200 0.46 -0.69 7.80
CA PRO A 200 0.64 -2.09 8.15
C PRO A 200 1.63 -2.30 9.30
N LYS A 201 2.63 -1.41 9.47
CA LYS A 201 3.58 -1.50 10.60
C LYS A 201 2.94 -1.15 11.94
N LYS A 202 1.94 -0.26 11.96
CA LYS A 202 1.17 0.01 13.19
C LYS A 202 0.19 -1.12 13.48
N SER A 203 -0.48 -1.65 12.45
CA SER A 203 -1.38 -2.80 12.57
C SER A 203 -0.66 -4.07 13.06
N ALA A 204 0.59 -4.31 12.63
CA ALA A 204 1.40 -5.43 13.12
C ALA A 204 1.82 -5.29 14.60
N CYS A 205 2.09 -4.07 15.08
CA CYS A 205 2.31 -3.80 16.51
C CYS A 205 1.03 -4.04 17.33
N ASP A 206 -0.13 -3.71 16.77
CA ASP A 206 -1.42 -3.96 17.42
C ASP A 206 -1.79 -5.46 17.38
N GLN A 207 -1.41 -6.21 16.33
CA GLN A 207 -1.57 -7.67 16.26
C GLN A 207 -0.67 -8.41 17.26
N GLN A 208 0.57 -7.96 17.47
CA GLN A 208 1.43 -8.51 18.55
C GLN A 208 0.89 -8.19 19.95
N LYS A 209 0.20 -7.05 20.14
CA LYS A 209 -0.52 -6.76 21.39
C LYS A 209 -1.75 -7.64 21.58
N ILE A 210 -2.50 -7.93 20.51
CA ILE A 210 -3.70 -8.77 20.58
C ILE A 210 -3.34 -10.24 20.85
N GLU A 211 -2.24 -10.78 20.31
CA GLU A 211 -1.76 -12.13 20.62
C GLU A 211 -1.31 -12.30 22.08
N LEU A 212 -0.78 -11.24 22.71
CA LEU A 212 -0.45 -11.21 24.14
C LEU A 212 -1.68 -11.05 25.05
N VAL A 213 -2.77 -10.43 24.56
CA VAL A 213 -4.00 -10.17 25.33
C VAL A 213 -5.07 -11.26 25.14
N GLN A 214 -4.92 -12.14 24.13
CA GLN A 214 -5.83 -13.27 23.89
C GLN A 214 -5.40 -14.59 24.55
N GLN A 215 -4.40 -14.59 25.43
CA GLN A 215 -4.33 -15.66 26.43
C GLN A 215 -5.40 -15.39 27.49
N PRO A 216 -6.37 -16.30 27.70
CA PRO A 216 -7.30 -16.16 28.80
C PRO A 216 -6.52 -16.35 30.10
N THR A 217 -6.21 -15.28 30.82
CA THR A 217 -5.93 -15.35 32.26
C THR A 217 -7.24 -15.64 32.97
N ASN A 218 -7.70 -16.89 32.87
CA ASN A 218 -8.76 -17.38 33.73
C ASN A 218 -8.10 -17.96 34.98
N TYR A 219 -7.79 -17.07 35.93
CA TYR A 219 -7.65 -17.42 37.33
C TYR A 219 -8.77 -16.69 38.06
N ASP A 220 -9.97 -17.27 38.01
CA ASP A 220 -11.01 -16.91 38.96
C ASP A 220 -10.77 -17.66 40.28
N GLU A 221 -10.91 -16.89 41.36
CA GLU A 221 -11.10 -17.30 42.76
C GLU A 221 -9.93 -17.96 43.49
N PHE A 222 -9.14 -17.13 44.18
CA PHE A 222 -8.88 -17.38 45.61
C PHE A 222 -9.11 -16.09 46.39
N GLU A 223 -10.11 -16.16 47.26
CA GLU A 223 -10.40 -15.23 48.33
C GLU A 223 -9.21 -15.09 49.29
N ASP A 224 -9.17 -13.94 49.96
CA ASP A 224 -8.29 -13.54 51.05
C ASP A 224 -7.66 -14.70 51.84
N MET A 225 -6.35 -14.88 51.67
CA MET A 225 -5.52 -15.59 52.64
C MET A 225 -4.24 -14.81 52.89
N ASP A 226 -4.01 -14.51 54.17
CA ASP A 226 -2.91 -13.74 54.72
C ASP A 226 -1.55 -14.11 54.13
N VAL A 227 -0.76 -13.08 53.85
CA VAL A 227 0.66 -13.16 53.50
C VAL A 227 1.42 -13.68 54.72
N GLU A 228 1.75 -14.97 54.72
CA GLU A 228 2.93 -15.47 55.44
C GLU A 228 4.04 -15.70 54.42
N GLU A 229 5.15 -15.00 54.59
CA GLU A 229 6.42 -15.27 53.91
C GLU A 229 6.95 -16.65 54.32
N PRO A 230 7.25 -17.56 53.38
CA PRO A 230 8.16 -18.67 53.63
C PRO A 230 9.48 -18.47 52.88
N GLU A 231 10.52 -18.94 53.54
CA GLU A 231 11.94 -18.70 53.35
C GLU A 231 12.50 -19.15 51.99
N ASP A 232 13.60 -18.49 51.59
CA ASP A 232 14.57 -18.89 50.58
C ASP A 232 14.86 -20.41 50.61
N ASP A 233 14.66 -21.09 49.48
CA ASP A 233 15.47 -22.28 49.17
C ASP A 233 15.62 -22.46 47.65
N TYR A 234 16.64 -21.76 47.13
CA TYR A 234 17.29 -21.95 45.83
C TYR A 234 17.77 -23.42 45.69
N GLN A 235 16.97 -24.32 45.11
CA GLN A 235 17.42 -25.70 44.81
C GLN A 235 17.30 -26.15 43.35
N GLU A 236 16.67 -25.37 42.45
CA GLU A 236 16.49 -25.81 41.05
C GLU A 236 17.72 -25.58 40.16
N GLU A 237 18.63 -24.66 40.50
CA GLU A 237 19.79 -24.38 39.63
C GLU A 237 20.88 -25.48 39.64
N LYS A 238 20.89 -26.39 40.63
CA LYS A 238 21.90 -27.48 40.70
C LYS A 238 21.60 -28.69 39.82
N GLN A 239 20.40 -28.83 39.26
CA GLN A 239 20.05 -29.97 38.41
C GLN A 239 20.37 -29.75 36.93
N LEU A 240 20.51 -28.48 36.51
CA LEU A 240 20.87 -28.13 35.13
C LEU A 240 22.37 -28.32 34.84
N ASP A 241 23.25 -28.03 35.80
CA ASP A 241 24.71 -28.21 35.62
C ASP A 241 25.11 -29.70 35.53
N ALA A 242 24.40 -30.60 36.21
CA ALA A 242 24.65 -32.03 36.15
C ALA A 242 24.28 -32.67 34.79
N LEU A 243 23.41 -32.03 33.99
CA LEU A 243 23.02 -32.50 32.66
C LEU A 243 23.99 -32.03 31.54
N LEU A 244 24.85 -31.05 31.82
CA LEU A 244 25.83 -30.52 30.87
C LEU A 244 27.20 -31.24 30.94
N GLU A 245 27.50 -31.96 32.02
CA GLU A 245 28.76 -32.72 32.16
C GLU A 245 28.75 -34.12 31.50
N ASP A 246 27.60 -34.66 31.08
CA ASP A 246 27.48 -36.05 30.59
C ASP A 246 27.44 -36.19 29.05
N THR A 247 27.84 -35.15 28.31
CA THR A 247 27.99 -35.21 26.84
C THR A 247 29.43 -34.95 26.41
N VAL A 248 30.34 -35.84 26.83
CA VAL A 248 31.65 -35.97 26.21
C VAL A 248 31.49 -36.70 24.87
N VAL A 249 31.70 -35.95 23.79
CA VAL A 249 31.91 -36.46 22.43
C VAL A 249 33.26 -37.20 22.40
N PRO A 250 33.35 -38.47 21.96
CA PRO A 250 34.62 -39.03 21.53
C PRO A 250 34.81 -38.73 20.04
N GLU A 251 35.78 -37.87 19.73
CA GLU A 251 36.47 -37.88 18.44
C GLU A 251 37.36 -39.14 18.39
N GLU A 252 37.15 -40.03 17.42
CA GLU A 252 38.25 -40.72 16.72
C GLU A 252 37.86 -40.97 15.25
N LEU A 253 38.85 -40.76 14.38
CA LEU A 253 38.92 -40.90 12.91
C LEU A 253 38.77 -42.40 12.51
N GLU A 254 38.38 -42.84 11.32
CA GLU A 254 39.03 -42.69 10.01
C GLU A 254 38.22 -43.43 8.91
N ASP A 255 38.19 -42.84 7.72
CA ASP A 255 38.25 -43.39 6.34
C ASP A 255 37.08 -44.03 5.52
N ASP A 256 37.04 -43.52 4.27
CA ASP A 256 36.50 -44.01 3.00
C ASP A 256 34.98 -44.15 2.72
N PHE A 257 34.38 -43.08 2.16
CA PHE A 257 33.34 -43.22 1.14
C PHE A 257 33.37 -42.06 0.11
N ASP A 258 33.78 -42.37 -1.13
CA ASP A 258 33.85 -41.46 -2.29
C ASP A 258 32.51 -41.45 -3.06
N PRO A 259 31.77 -40.32 -3.13
CA PRO A 259 30.50 -40.27 -3.85
C PRO A 259 30.63 -39.90 -5.35
N MET A 260 31.83 -39.81 -5.95
CA MET A 260 31.96 -39.60 -7.41
C MET A 260 31.90 -40.89 -8.26
N LEU A 261 31.42 -42.02 -7.70
CA LEU A 261 31.17 -43.26 -8.43
C LEU A 261 29.77 -43.83 -8.11
N ALA A 262 28.71 -43.22 -8.65
CA ALA A 262 27.48 -43.89 -9.13
C ALA A 262 26.54 -42.90 -9.84
#